data_AF-A0A949UGJ5-F1
#
_entry.id   AF-A0A949UGJ5-F1
#
_cell.length_a   1.000
_cell.length_b   1.000
_cell.length_c   1.000
_cell.angle_alpha   90.00
_cell.angle_beta   90.00
_cell.angle_gamma   90.00
#
_symmetry.space_group_name_H-M   'P 1'
#
loop_
_entity.id
_entity.type
_entity.pdbx_description
1 polymer ?
#
loop_
_entity_poly.entity_id
_entity_poly.type
_entity_poly.pdbx_seq_one_letter_code
_entity_poly.pdbx_strand_id
1 'polypeptide(L)'
;MMQSKVEVGQSEDQFTGAIERYTSAAPSSVYLGLAVGSMIGAAILKIAGKNSWALFVGQWAAPFLIIGNYNKMVKQHGSDGLSRAA
;
A
#
# COMPACT_ATOMS: atom_id res chain seq x y z
N MET A 1 -4.96 -0.06 45.76
CA MET A 1 -5.76 0.16 44.54
C MET A 1 -4.98 -0.40 43.37
N MET A 2 -5.66 -1.17 42.51
CA MET A 2 -5.11 -2.10 41.51
C MET A 2 -3.98 -1.54 40.64
N GLN A 3 -2.86 -2.29 40.57
CA GLN A 3 -1.89 -2.22 39.48
C GLN A 3 -2.48 -3.01 38.30
N SER A 4 -3.00 -2.34 37.28
CA SER A 4 -3.42 -3.00 36.04
C SER A 4 -2.17 -3.47 35.29
N LYS A 5 -1.76 -4.72 35.53
CA LYS A 5 -0.83 -5.43 34.67
C LYS A 5 -1.55 -5.67 33.34
N VAL A 6 -1.35 -4.77 32.39
CA VAL A 6 -1.68 -5.00 30.99
C VAL A 6 -0.81 -6.16 30.53
N GLU A 7 -1.39 -7.36 30.47
CA GLU A 7 -0.81 -8.47 29.70
C GLU A 7 -0.87 -8.06 28.24
N VAL A 8 0.21 -7.42 27.78
CA VAL A 8 0.48 -7.18 26.37
C VAL A 8 0.58 -8.56 25.72
N GLY A 9 -0.46 -8.93 24.98
CA GLY A 9 -0.54 -10.20 24.28
C GLY A 9 0.62 -10.33 23.31
N GLN A 10 1.52 -11.29 23.56
CA GLN A 10 2.70 -11.56 22.72
C GLN A 10 2.37 -11.86 21.25
N SER A 11 1.11 -12.19 20.95
CA SER A 11 0.63 -12.36 19.57
C SER A 11 0.42 -11.04 18.83
N GLU A 12 0.19 -9.93 19.54
CA GLU A 12 0.01 -8.61 18.94
C GLU A 12 1.35 -8.03 18.49
N ASP A 13 2.42 -8.29 19.24
CA ASP A 13 3.79 -7.80 18.97
C ASP A 13 4.40 -8.46 17.71
N GLN A 14 4.11 -9.75 17.50
CA GLN A 14 4.65 -10.49 16.36
C GLN A 14 3.89 -10.20 15.05
N PHE A 15 2.57 -9.99 15.14
CA PHE A 15 1.77 -9.55 13.99
C PHE A 15 2.02 -8.08 13.63
N THR A 16 2.12 -7.20 14.64
CA THR A 16 2.37 -5.77 14.44
C THR A 16 3.77 -5.53 13.88
N GLY A 17 4.81 -6.20 14.40
CA GLY A 17 6.19 -6.08 13.90
C GLY A 17 6.40 -6.67 12.50
N ALA A 18 5.67 -7.73 12.13
CA ALA A 18 5.73 -8.30 10.79
C ALA A 18 5.06 -7.39 9.74
N ILE A 19 3.94 -6.74 10.11
CA ILE A 19 3.25 -5.75 9.28
C ILE A 19 4.06 -4.45 9.16
N GLU A 20 4.73 -4.02 10.23
CA GLU A 20 5.62 -2.86 10.22
C GLU A 20 6.81 -3.05 9.26
N ARG A 21 7.40 -4.25 9.22
CA ARG A 21 8.48 -4.57 8.27
C ARG A 21 8.00 -4.73 6.83
N TYR A 22 6.79 -5.26 6.60
CA TYR A 22 6.24 -5.41 5.25
C TYR A 22 5.73 -4.08 4.66
N THR A 23 5.17 -3.19 5.48
CA THR A 23 4.64 -1.89 5.04
C THR A 23 5.77 -0.87 4.80
N SER A 24 6.84 -0.93 5.61
CA SER A 24 8.03 -0.07 5.44
C SER A 24 8.72 -0.28 4.10
N ALA A 25 8.54 -1.44 3.45
CA ALA A 25 9.24 -1.79 2.23
C ALA A 25 8.36 -2.01 1.00
N ALA A 26 7.03 -1.77 1.03
CA ALA A 26 6.25 -1.75 -0.20
C ALA A 26 6.82 -0.63 -1.09
N PRO A 27 7.59 -0.95 -2.16
CA PRO A 27 8.17 0.06 -3.02
C PRO A 27 7.00 0.76 -3.68
N SER A 28 7.01 2.09 -3.77
CA SER A 28 6.03 2.84 -4.59
C SER A 28 5.89 2.23 -6.00
N SER A 29 6.95 1.61 -6.50
CA SER A 29 7.01 0.84 -7.74
C SER A 29 6.01 -0.32 -7.84
N VAL A 30 5.58 -0.94 -6.72
CA VAL A 30 4.57 -2.00 -6.75
C VAL A 30 3.21 -1.43 -7.14
N TYR A 31 2.81 -0.32 -6.53
CA TYR A 31 1.55 0.36 -6.87
C TYR A 31 1.56 0.86 -8.31
N LEU A 32 2.71 1.35 -8.78
CA LEU A 32 2.89 1.78 -10.15
C LEU A 32 2.82 0.59 -11.13
N GLY A 33 3.44 -0.53 -10.77
CA GLY A 33 3.34 -1.79 -11.51
C GLY A 33 1.92 -2.35 -11.56
N LEU A 34 1.17 -2.29 -10.46
CA LEU A 34 -0.25 -2.66 -10.43
C LEU A 34 -1.11 -1.74 -11.28
N ALA A 35 -0.84 -0.43 -11.27
CA ALA A 35 -1.54 0.53 -12.12
C ALA A 35 -1.30 0.22 -13.61
N VAL A 36 -0.04 0.02 -14.01
CA VAL A 36 0.34 -0.35 -15.39
C VAL A 36 -0.22 -1.73 -15.76
N GLY A 37 -0.15 -2.71 -14.87
CA GLY A 37 -0.72 -4.03 -15.07
C GLY A 37 -2.24 -4.01 -15.26
N SER A 38 -2.95 -3.18 -14.49
CA SER A 38 -4.38 -2.92 -14.66
C SER A 38 -4.68 -2.29 -16.03
N MET A 39 -3.90 -1.29 -16.47
CA MET A 39 -4.06 -0.67 -17.79
C MET A 39 -3.85 -1.68 -18.93
N ILE A 40 -2.78 -2.47 -18.86
CA ILE A 40 -2.47 -3.49 -19.87
C ILE A 40 -3.53 -4.60 -19.86
N GLY A 41 -3.91 -5.09 -18.68
CA GLY A 41 -4.95 -6.11 -18.53
C GLY A 41 -6.30 -5.64 -19.08
N ALA A 42 -6.67 -4.39 -18.82
CA ALA A 42 -7.86 -3.77 -19.39
C ALA A 42 -7.79 -3.67 -20.92
N ALA A 43 -6.64 -3.29 -21.48
CA ALA A 43 -6.44 -3.23 -22.93
C ALA A 43 -6.59 -4.61 -23.59
N ILE A 44 -6.00 -5.66 -23.00
CA ILE A 44 -6.15 -7.04 -23.48
C ILE A 44 -7.63 -7.47 -23.43
N LEU A 45 -8.31 -7.21 -22.32
CA LEU A 45 -9.74 -7.52 -22.17
C LEU A 45 -10.61 -6.77 -23.18
N LYS A 46 -10.24 -5.52 -23.49
CA LYS A 46 -10.93 -4.68 -24.48
C LYS A 46 -10.79 -5.27 -25.89
N ILE A 47 -9.57 -5.67 -26.26
CA ILE A 47 -9.28 -6.31 -27.55
C ILE A 47 -10.00 -7.67 -27.64
N ALA A 48 -10.10 -8.42 -26.55
CA ALA A 48 -10.84 -9.67 -26.47
C ALA A 48 -12.38 -9.51 -26.44
N GLY A 49 -12.91 -8.29 -26.61
CA GLY A 49 -14.35 -8.01 -26.63
C GLY A 49 -15.04 -8.02 -25.26
N LYS A 50 -14.30 -8.24 -24.16
CA LYS A 50 -14.81 -8.29 -22.78
C LYS A 50 -14.91 -6.89 -22.18
N ASN A 51 -15.74 -6.04 -22.79
CA ASN A 51 -15.84 -4.61 -22.47
C ASN A 51 -16.11 -4.29 -20.99
N SER A 52 -17.04 -4.99 -20.34
CA SER A 52 -17.36 -4.74 -18.92
C SER A 52 -16.19 -5.07 -17.99
N TRP A 53 -15.48 -6.15 -18.29
CA TRP A 53 -14.27 -6.53 -17.54
C TRP A 53 -13.12 -5.58 -17.81
N ALA A 54 -12.96 -5.11 -19.04
CA ALA A 54 -11.96 -4.10 -19.39
C ALA A 54 -12.19 -2.81 -18.60
N LEU A 55 -13.44 -2.34 -18.51
CA LEU A 55 -13.80 -1.16 -17.72
C LEU A 55 -13.54 -1.39 -16.23
N PHE A 56 -14.02 -2.51 -15.67
CA PHE A 56 -13.82 -2.84 -14.26
C PHE A 56 -12.33 -2.87 -13.90
N VAL A 57 -11.50 -3.57 -14.68
CA VAL A 57 -10.06 -3.70 -14.42
C VAL A 57 -9.36 -2.36 -14.63
N GLY A 58 -9.69 -1.60 -15.66
CA GLY A 58 -9.04 -0.31 -15.96
C GLY A 58 -9.32 0.78 -14.93
N GLN A 59 -10.47 0.73 -14.26
CA GLN A 59 -10.83 1.66 -13.17
C GLN A 59 -9.90 1.55 -11.96
N TRP A 60 -9.18 0.44 -11.77
CA TRP A 60 -8.26 0.25 -10.65
C TRP A 60 -6.90 0.96 -10.81
N ALA A 61 -6.55 1.44 -12.01
CA ALA A 61 -5.29 2.14 -12.24
C ALA A 61 -5.13 3.41 -11.39
N ALA A 62 -6.16 4.27 -11.36
CA ALA A 62 -6.14 5.49 -10.55
C ALA A 62 -6.11 5.20 -9.03
N PRO A 63 -6.95 4.31 -8.48
CA PRO A 63 -6.86 3.85 -7.09
C PRO A 63 -5.45 3.39 -6.69
N PHE A 64 -4.79 2.55 -7.49
CA PHE A 64 -3.43 2.10 -7.17
C PHE A 64 -2.44 3.25 -7.12
N LEU A 65 -2.50 4.20 -8.06
CA LEU A 65 -1.63 5.38 -8.05
C LEU A 65 -1.89 6.29 -6.84
N ILE A 66 -3.15 6.48 -6.44
CA ILE A 66 -3.51 7.28 -5.25
C ILE A 66 -2.91 6.66 -3.99
N ILE A 67 -3.05 5.33 -3.82
CA ILE A 67 -2.50 4.61 -2.66
C ILE A 67 -0.95 4.68 -2.68
N GLY A 68 -0.34 4.46 -3.84
CA GLY A 68 1.12 4.54 -3.99
C GLY A 68 1.67 5.94 -3.70
N ASN A 69 0.98 6.99 -4.14
CA ASN A 69 1.35 8.37 -3.86
C ASN A 69 1.18 8.71 -2.37
N TYR A 70 0.08 8.29 -1.75
CA TYR A 70 -0.13 8.43 -0.31
C TYR A 70 1.02 7.80 0.49
N ASN A 71 1.39 6.55 0.21
CA ASN A 71 2.49 5.87 0.89
C ASN A 71 3.83 6.60 0.71
N LYS A 72 4.08 7.16 -0.48
CA LYS A 72 5.29 7.94 -0.75
C LYS A 72 5.30 9.25 0.06
N MET A 73 4.18 9.98 0.10
CA MET A 73 4.06 11.21 0.87
C MET A 73 4.26 10.97 2.38
N VAL A 74 3.68 9.91 2.94
CA VAL A 74 3.86 9.55 4.35
C VAL A 74 5.34 9.29 4.69
N LYS A 75 6.05 8.53 3.85
CA LYS A 75 7.48 8.25 4.05
C LYS A 75 8.36 9.50 3.91
N GLN A 76 8.02 10.41 3.00
CA GLN A 76 8.73 11.69 2.85
C GLN A 76 8.56 12.58 4.08
N HIS A 77 7.32 12.80 4.53
CA HIS A 77 7.04 13.67 5.68
C HIS A 77 7.46 13.06 7.04
N GLY A 78 7.59 11.74 7.14
CA GLY A 78 8.18 11.07 8.31
C GLY A 78 9.71 11.15 8.37
N SER A 79 10.40 11.11 7.22
CA SER A 79 11.87 11.19 7.13
C SER A 79 12.41 12.60 7.37
N ASP A 80 11.62 13.64 7.03
CA ASP A 80 12.00 15.04 7.24
C ASP A 80 11.98 15.43 8.73
N GLY A 81 11.21 14.73 9.57
CA GLY A 81 11.18 14.93 11.02
C GLY A 81 12.42 14.43 11.75
N LEU A 82 13.06 13.37 11.25
CA LEU A 82 14.31 12.82 11.81
C LEU A 82 15.55 13.59 11.33
N SER A 83 15.53 14.10 10.09
CA SER A 83 16.69 14.79 9.49
C SER A 83 16.92 16.21 10.03
N ARG A 84 15.98 16.79 10.79
CA ARG A 84 16.15 18.09 11.47
C ARG A 84 16.53 17.97 12.95
N ALA A 85 16.71 16.75 13.46
CA ALA A 85 17.06 16.49 14.86
C ALA A 85 18.49 15.93 15.05
N ALA A 86 19.29 15.86 13.98
CA ALA A 86 20.72 15.52 14.00
C ALA A 86 21.55 16.73 13.61
#